data_AF-A0A936MT10-F1
#
_entry.id   AF-A0A936MT10-F1
#
_cell.length_a   1.000
_cell.length_b   1.000
_cell.length_c   1.000
_cell.angle_alpha   90.00
_cell.angle_beta   90.00
_cell.angle_gamma   90.00
#
_symmetry.space_group_name_H-M   'P 1'
#
loop_
_entity.id
_entity.type
_entity.pdbx_description
1 polymer ?
#
loop_
_entity_poly.entity_id
_entity_poly.type
_entity_poly.pdbx_seq_one_letter_code
_entity_poly.pdbx_strand_id
1 'polypeptide(L)'
;MDTLPDDPVPDKPRRRGWFIALAVVVLVCAGAFVAHRPFIEWWIHREALARGFQLDFAQVSVTPDRIVLRQTRARMVGVPWVDARFVELVVDLQGLDPLRVQGKEAFVDVTGAPEDVRQALVTFESRYGATIRLPATVDGDVRYGGQDNPSIVLSGNTRSAGDGDLQFDGTLQVLKTKLGKVALHHKKDGHVDAGFGLTLSEKPLVNVSLDTAAAPLKGKVTFASMKLDEVSRAFNVALPKGLGAPTVEGSVSFVLDGALPSNPHHGSAAFVLTGWVPPHPRELDGIVYGRTTKLGATMELMPDLGELKLTKVTVDAGALHLEGKGNVVREGISARTRMDLAGSIPCSELGASAIGSHVQGLVGDLLQGIARIGVGGTVKIRVTADIDTKALSAAKLDQVVDMGCRLR
;
A
#
# COMPACT_ATOMS: atom_id res chain seq x y z
N MET A 1 1.47 113.22 15.99
CA MET A 1 0.58 112.11 16.38
C MET A 1 0.23 111.40 15.10
N ASP A 2 0.85 110.27 14.82
CA ASP A 2 0.38 109.31 13.81
C ASP A 2 1.07 107.96 14.05
N THR A 3 0.21 106.99 14.40
CA THR A 3 0.22 105.55 14.08
C THR A 3 1.47 104.70 14.34
N LEU A 4 1.36 103.86 15.39
CA LEU A 4 2.03 102.55 15.52
C LEU A 4 1.77 101.66 14.29
N PRO A 5 2.76 100.83 13.87
CA PRO A 5 2.48 99.62 13.13
C PRO A 5 2.63 98.37 14.00
N ASP A 6 1.63 97.51 13.88
CA ASP A 6 1.42 96.22 14.52
C ASP A 6 2.55 95.20 14.26
N ASP A 7 2.78 94.35 15.26
CA ASP A 7 3.54 93.09 15.15
C ASP A 7 2.82 92.11 14.19
N PRO A 8 3.52 91.48 13.23
CA PRO A 8 2.93 90.39 12.46
C PRO A 8 2.90 89.09 13.27
N VAL A 9 1.67 88.60 13.48
CA VAL A 9 1.32 87.24 13.94
C VAL A 9 1.96 86.18 13.03
N PRO A 10 2.49 85.06 13.56
CA PRO A 10 3.18 84.06 12.76
C PRO A 10 2.21 83.22 11.91
N ASP A 11 2.36 83.29 10.59
CA ASP A 11 1.69 82.42 9.63
C ASP A 11 2.09 80.95 9.85
N LYS A 12 1.15 80.14 10.36
CA LYS A 12 1.20 78.68 10.25
C LYS A 12 0.40 78.25 9.02
N PRO A 13 1.08 77.78 7.96
CA PRO A 13 0.52 76.66 7.22
C PRO A 13 1.63 75.72 6.68
N ARG A 14 2.02 74.71 7.47
CA ARG A 14 2.98 73.68 6.99
C ARG A 14 2.60 72.23 7.29
N ARG A 15 1.33 71.96 7.64
CA ARG A 15 0.83 70.59 7.87
C ARG A 15 -0.02 70.01 6.73
N ARG A 16 -0.66 70.83 5.88
CA ARG A 16 -1.54 70.33 4.78
C ARG A 16 -0.77 69.71 3.61
N GLY A 17 0.43 70.22 3.28
CA GLY A 17 1.24 69.71 2.16
C GLY A 17 1.77 68.28 2.36
N TRP A 18 2.05 67.89 3.61
CA TRP A 18 2.54 66.54 3.92
C TRP A 18 1.45 65.48 3.75
N PHE A 19 0.20 65.75 4.14
CA PHE A 19 -0.91 64.79 3.93
C PHE A 19 -1.19 64.55 2.45
N ILE A 20 -1.05 65.58 1.61
CA ILE A 20 -1.23 65.45 0.16
C ILE A 20 -0.07 64.64 -0.46
N ALA A 21 1.17 64.92 -0.06
CA ALA A 21 2.33 64.16 -0.53
C ALA A 21 2.27 62.68 -0.10
N LEU A 22 1.84 62.39 1.14
CA LEU A 22 1.63 61.03 1.64
C LEU A 22 0.51 60.32 0.87
N ALA A 23 -0.61 61.00 0.61
CA ALA A 23 -1.72 60.44 -0.16
C ALA A 23 -1.31 60.12 -1.60
N VAL A 24 -0.51 60.98 -2.25
CA VAL A 24 0.03 60.74 -3.59
C VAL A 24 1.02 59.58 -3.60
N VAL A 25 1.93 59.49 -2.62
CA VAL A 25 2.85 58.35 -2.50
C VAL A 25 2.08 57.05 -2.26
N VAL A 26 1.07 57.05 -1.39
CA VAL A 26 0.21 55.89 -1.16
C VAL A 26 -0.58 55.51 -2.42
N LEU A 27 -1.10 56.48 -3.18
CA LEU A 27 -1.80 56.22 -4.45
C LEU A 27 -0.87 55.71 -5.56
N VAL A 28 0.36 56.23 -5.65
CA VAL A 28 1.37 55.77 -6.61
C VAL A 28 1.89 54.39 -6.23
N CYS A 29 2.14 54.13 -4.95
CA CYS A 29 2.52 52.80 -4.46
C CYS A 29 1.37 51.80 -4.62
N ALA A 30 0.12 52.19 -4.33
CA ALA A 30 -1.05 51.34 -4.54
C ALA A 30 -1.32 51.10 -6.04
N GLY A 31 -1.16 52.13 -6.89
CA GLY A 31 -1.29 52.04 -8.34
C GLY A 31 -0.21 51.16 -8.97
N ALA A 32 1.05 51.28 -8.52
CA ALA A 32 2.14 50.40 -8.92
C ALA A 32 1.86 48.96 -8.46
N PHE A 33 1.42 48.76 -7.23
CA PHE A 33 1.06 47.44 -6.69
C PHE A 33 -0.08 46.77 -7.48
N VAL A 34 -1.11 47.54 -7.88
CA VAL A 34 -2.21 47.06 -8.73
C VAL A 34 -1.75 46.75 -10.16
N ALA A 35 -0.84 47.56 -10.73
CA ALA A 35 -0.31 47.36 -12.06
C ALA A 35 0.64 46.15 -12.18
N HIS A 36 1.29 45.73 -11.09
CA HIS A 36 2.18 44.56 -11.09
C HIS A 36 1.45 43.22 -10.99
N ARG A 37 0.20 43.20 -10.52
CA ARG A 37 -0.60 41.97 -10.40
C ARG A 37 -0.75 41.17 -11.70
N PRO A 38 -1.16 41.75 -12.85
CA PRO A 38 -1.29 40.99 -14.10
C PRO A 38 0.05 40.42 -14.60
N PHE A 39 1.16 41.12 -14.33
CA PHE A 39 2.50 40.61 -14.67
C PHE A 39 2.88 39.41 -13.81
N ILE A 40 2.61 39.47 -12.51
CA ILE A 40 2.85 38.36 -11.57
C ILE A 40 1.99 37.16 -11.95
N GLU A 41 0.71 37.37 -12.23
CA GLU A 41 -0.21 36.30 -12.67
C GLU A 41 0.29 35.66 -13.97
N TRP A 42 0.67 36.45 -14.97
CA TRP A 42 1.26 35.95 -16.21
C TRP A 42 2.54 35.14 -15.97
N TRP A 43 3.43 35.62 -15.10
CA TRP A 43 4.68 34.93 -14.78
C TRP A 43 4.41 33.58 -14.09
N ILE A 44 3.49 33.55 -13.11
CA ILE A 44 3.06 32.31 -12.43
C ILE A 44 2.51 31.30 -13.44
N HIS A 45 1.60 31.72 -14.34
CA HIS A 45 1.04 30.81 -15.35
C HIS A 45 2.12 30.30 -16.31
N ARG A 46 3.04 31.16 -16.74
CA ARG A 46 4.14 30.77 -17.63
C ARG A 46 5.08 29.76 -16.98
N GLU A 47 5.48 30.01 -15.73
CA GLU A 47 6.38 29.13 -14.98
C GLU A 47 5.71 27.79 -14.66
N ALA A 48 4.42 27.80 -14.28
CA ALA A 48 3.66 26.58 -14.07
C ALA A 48 3.56 25.74 -15.35
N LEU A 49 3.26 26.37 -16.49
CA LEU A 49 3.19 25.69 -17.78
C LEU A 49 4.54 25.11 -18.21
N ALA A 50 5.65 25.81 -17.94
CA ALA A 50 7.00 25.31 -18.21
C ALA A 50 7.31 24.03 -17.39
N ARG A 51 6.66 23.88 -16.24
CA ARG A 51 6.72 22.69 -15.36
C ARG A 51 5.61 21.67 -15.64
N GLY A 52 4.81 21.88 -16.68
CA GLY A 52 3.75 20.95 -17.10
C GLY A 52 2.41 21.12 -16.38
N PHE A 53 2.20 22.21 -15.64
CA PHE A 53 0.95 22.45 -14.92
C PHE A 53 0.17 23.64 -15.49
N GLN A 54 -1.12 23.45 -15.68
CA GLN A 54 -2.09 24.53 -15.86
C GLN A 54 -2.67 24.88 -14.51
N LEU A 55 -2.43 26.11 -14.04
CA LEU A 55 -2.96 26.61 -12.77
C LEU A 55 -4.06 27.62 -13.03
N ASP A 56 -5.14 27.51 -12.28
CA ASP A 56 -6.15 28.55 -12.08
C ASP A 56 -6.20 28.87 -10.58
N PHE A 57 -6.33 30.14 -10.19
CA PHE A 57 -6.44 30.52 -8.77
C PHE A 57 -7.30 31.78 -8.61
N ALA A 58 -7.99 31.89 -7.47
CA ALA A 58 -8.88 33.04 -7.22
C ALA A 58 -8.12 34.24 -6.62
N GLN A 59 -7.11 33.98 -5.81
CA GLN A 59 -6.33 35.01 -5.12
C GLN A 59 -4.85 34.66 -5.10
N VAL A 60 -4.02 35.69 -5.19
CA VAL A 60 -2.56 35.62 -5.09
C VAL A 60 -2.06 36.63 -4.08
N SER A 61 -1.15 36.22 -3.22
CA SER A 61 -0.39 37.09 -2.32
C SER A 61 1.09 36.82 -2.53
N VAL A 62 1.89 37.85 -2.74
CA VAL A 62 3.31 37.73 -3.06
C VAL A 62 4.14 38.53 -2.06
N THR A 63 5.11 37.87 -1.46
CA THR A 63 6.23 38.47 -0.73
C THR A 63 7.54 38.16 -1.49
N PRO A 64 8.64 38.86 -1.19
CA PRO A 64 9.92 38.65 -1.90
C PRO A 64 10.45 37.21 -1.89
N ASP A 65 10.05 36.42 -0.90
CA ASP A 65 10.51 35.06 -0.62
C ASP A 65 9.40 34.00 -0.75
N ARG A 66 8.17 34.39 -1.08
CA ARG A 66 7.03 33.47 -1.07
C ARG A 66 5.85 33.95 -1.91
N ILE A 67 5.22 33.00 -2.59
CA ILE A 67 3.93 33.16 -3.26
C ILE A 67 2.89 32.29 -2.57
N VAL A 68 1.73 32.86 -2.26
CA VAL A 68 0.57 32.14 -1.72
C VAL A 68 -0.58 32.26 -2.70
N LEU A 69 -0.99 31.13 -3.26
CA LEU A 69 -2.17 31.00 -4.12
C LEU A 69 -3.31 30.39 -3.31
N ARG A 70 -4.52 30.92 -3.48
CA ARG A 70 -5.72 30.41 -2.79
C ARG A 70 -6.78 29.95 -3.76
N GLN A 71 -7.51 28.91 -3.36
CA GLN A 71 -8.52 28.25 -4.18
C GLN A 71 -7.95 27.87 -5.54
N THR A 72 -6.80 27.19 -5.51
CA THR A 72 -6.03 26.85 -6.70
C THR A 72 -6.54 25.55 -7.28
N ARG A 73 -6.71 25.52 -8.60
CA ARG A 73 -6.92 24.31 -9.38
C ARG A 73 -5.68 24.08 -10.24
N ALA A 74 -5.11 22.90 -10.15
CA ALA A 74 -3.95 22.48 -10.93
C ALA A 74 -4.32 21.28 -11.80
N ARG A 75 -4.03 21.38 -13.09
CA ARG A 75 -4.19 20.30 -14.05
C ARG A 75 -2.85 19.97 -14.69
N MET A 76 -2.57 18.68 -14.84
CA MET A 76 -1.37 18.23 -15.52
C MET A 76 -1.56 18.25 -17.04
N VAL A 77 -0.60 18.83 -17.76
CA VAL A 77 -0.63 18.89 -19.21
C VAL A 77 -0.49 17.49 -19.79
N GLY A 78 -1.52 17.03 -20.51
CA GLY A 78 -1.54 15.69 -21.12
C GLY A 78 -2.09 14.58 -20.22
N VAL A 79 -2.56 14.91 -19.01
CA VAL A 79 -3.19 13.96 -18.09
C VAL A 79 -4.60 14.47 -17.72
N PRO A 80 -5.59 14.37 -18.63
CA PRO A 80 -6.90 15.03 -18.47
C PRO A 80 -7.74 14.46 -17.32
N TRP A 81 -7.40 13.27 -16.83
CA TRP A 81 -8.16 12.57 -15.79
C TRP A 81 -7.70 12.84 -14.37
N VAL A 82 -6.68 13.68 -14.18
CA VAL A 82 -6.18 14.06 -12.86
C VAL A 82 -6.39 15.56 -12.66
N ASP A 83 -7.22 15.90 -11.69
CA ASP A 83 -7.53 17.27 -11.32
C ASP A 83 -7.22 17.48 -9.84
N ALA A 84 -6.35 18.43 -9.54
CA ALA A 84 -5.96 18.74 -8.17
C ALA A 84 -6.50 20.11 -7.77
N ARG A 85 -7.11 20.19 -6.59
CA ARG A 85 -7.63 21.43 -6.01
C ARG A 85 -6.96 21.66 -4.67
N PHE A 86 -6.60 22.90 -4.38
CA PHE A 86 -5.93 23.28 -3.14
C PHE A 86 -6.67 24.47 -2.53
N VAL A 87 -6.91 24.42 -1.22
CA VAL A 87 -7.38 25.61 -0.50
C VAL A 87 -6.28 26.67 -0.48
N GLU A 88 -5.06 26.23 -0.20
CA GLU A 88 -3.86 27.08 -0.21
C GLU A 88 -2.68 26.32 -0.81
N LEU A 89 -2.02 26.95 -1.79
CA LEU A 89 -0.77 26.48 -2.38
C LEU A 89 0.31 27.54 -2.13
N VAL A 90 1.30 27.19 -1.32
CA VAL A 90 2.43 28.05 -0.96
C VAL A 90 3.66 27.61 -1.74
N VAL A 91 4.31 28.56 -2.39
CA VAL A 91 5.58 28.37 -3.10
C VAL A 91 6.61 29.28 -2.45
N ASP A 92 7.59 28.69 -1.77
CA ASP A 92 8.73 29.42 -1.23
C ASP A 92 9.74 29.67 -2.36
N LEU A 93 10.35 30.86 -2.39
CA LEU A 93 11.22 31.33 -3.47
C LEU A 93 12.63 31.64 -2.96
N GLN A 94 13.62 31.48 -3.83
CA GLN A 94 14.95 32.08 -3.71
C GLN A 94 15.16 33.05 -4.88
N GLY A 95 14.88 34.33 -4.65
CA GLY A 95 14.78 35.30 -5.74
C GLY A 95 13.52 35.04 -6.57
N LEU A 96 13.68 34.63 -7.83
CA LEU A 96 12.56 34.24 -8.69
C LEU A 96 12.43 32.73 -8.87
N ASP A 97 13.38 31.94 -8.37
CA ASP A 97 13.36 30.50 -8.55
C ASP A 97 12.58 29.83 -7.40
N PRO A 98 11.65 28.90 -7.71
CA PRO A 98 10.92 28.17 -6.68
C PRO A 98 11.86 27.21 -5.95
N LEU A 99 11.82 27.27 -4.62
CA LEU A 99 12.64 26.45 -3.73
C LEU A 99 11.87 25.26 -3.17
N ARG A 100 10.60 25.46 -2.82
CA ARG A 100 9.74 24.44 -2.20
C ARG A 100 8.27 24.73 -2.45
N VAL A 101 7.47 23.67 -2.55
CA VAL A 101 6.01 23.75 -2.68
C VAL A 101 5.32 23.15 -1.47
N GLN A 102 4.25 23.79 -0.99
CA GLN A 102 3.41 23.29 0.09
C GLN A 102 1.93 23.42 -0.30
N GLY A 103 1.22 22.31 -0.41
CA GLY A 103 -0.22 22.27 -0.63
C GLY A 103 -0.96 21.95 0.67
N LYS A 104 -1.98 22.75 0.99
CA LYS A 104 -2.87 22.50 2.13
C LYS A 104 -4.28 22.18 1.66
N GLU A 105 -4.90 21.21 2.33
CA GLU A 105 -6.25 20.72 2.03
C GLU A 105 -6.42 20.45 0.53
N ALA A 106 -5.52 19.63 0.01
CA ALA A 106 -5.54 19.20 -1.37
C ALA A 106 -6.67 18.19 -1.60
N PHE A 107 -7.31 18.29 -2.75
CA PHE A 107 -8.28 17.32 -3.24
C PHE A 107 -7.87 16.93 -4.64
N VAL A 108 -7.37 15.71 -4.80
CA VAL A 108 -6.94 15.16 -6.08
C VAL A 108 -7.95 14.12 -6.52
N ASP A 109 -8.63 14.39 -7.64
CA ASP A 109 -9.58 13.46 -8.24
C ASP A 109 -8.94 12.78 -9.45
N VAL A 110 -9.02 11.45 -9.50
CA VAL A 110 -8.52 10.59 -10.58
C VAL A 110 -9.69 9.77 -11.14
N THR A 111 -10.05 10.03 -12.40
CA THR A 111 -11.27 9.47 -13.02
C THR A 111 -11.03 8.55 -14.22
N GLY A 112 -9.77 8.42 -14.67
CA GLY A 112 -9.40 7.64 -15.85
C GLY A 112 -9.19 6.15 -15.54
N ALA A 113 -9.19 5.33 -16.59
CA ALA A 113 -8.80 3.92 -16.47
C ALA A 113 -7.33 3.82 -16.00
N PRO A 114 -6.96 2.84 -15.16
CA PRO A 114 -5.62 2.79 -14.55
C PRO A 114 -4.48 2.79 -15.58
N GLU A 115 -4.64 2.05 -16.69
CA GLU A 115 -3.62 1.97 -17.74
C GLU A 115 -3.45 3.30 -18.48
N ASP A 116 -4.56 3.97 -18.81
CA ASP A 116 -4.52 5.27 -19.49
C ASP A 116 -3.86 6.34 -18.61
N VAL A 117 -4.22 6.36 -17.32
CA VAL A 117 -3.61 7.26 -16.33
C VAL A 117 -2.12 6.97 -16.18
N ARG A 118 -1.73 5.69 -16.06
CA ARG A 118 -0.33 5.26 -15.96
C ARG A 118 0.47 5.71 -17.18
N GLN A 119 -0.02 5.44 -18.39
CA GLN A 119 0.67 5.81 -19.62
C GLN A 119 0.80 7.34 -19.77
N ALA A 120 -0.25 8.08 -19.41
CA ALA A 120 -0.23 9.54 -19.42
C ALA A 120 0.77 10.10 -18.41
N LEU A 121 0.85 9.53 -17.21
CA LEU A 121 1.82 9.92 -16.17
C LEU A 121 3.27 9.63 -16.60
N VAL A 122 3.55 8.47 -17.19
CA VAL A 122 4.89 8.15 -17.73
C VAL A 122 5.28 9.14 -18.82
N THR A 123 4.34 9.46 -19.71
CA THR A 123 4.57 10.45 -20.78
C THR A 123 4.83 11.84 -20.19
N PHE A 124 4.05 12.22 -19.18
CA PHE A 124 4.22 13.48 -18.46
C PHE A 124 5.59 13.56 -17.77
N GLU A 125 5.99 12.53 -17.04
CA GLU A 125 7.27 12.45 -16.35
C GLU A 125 8.46 12.48 -17.32
N SER A 126 8.38 11.78 -18.46
CA SER A 126 9.44 11.83 -19.47
C SER A 126 9.65 13.23 -20.05
N ARG A 127 8.59 14.05 -20.10
CA ARG A 127 8.61 15.40 -20.67
C ARG A 127 8.95 16.49 -19.66
N TYR A 128 8.45 16.38 -18.42
CA TYR A 128 8.53 17.44 -17.41
C TYR A 128 9.24 16.99 -16.12
N GLY A 129 9.59 15.72 -15.94
CA GLY A 129 10.13 15.19 -14.68
C GLY A 129 11.39 15.91 -14.19
N ALA A 130 12.25 16.38 -15.10
CA ALA A 130 13.43 17.16 -14.74
C ALA A 130 13.10 18.55 -14.17
N THR A 131 11.96 19.14 -14.54
CA THR A 131 11.55 20.49 -14.12
C THR A 131 10.67 20.48 -12.87
N ILE A 132 10.23 19.31 -12.39
CA ILE A 132 9.35 19.14 -11.22
C ILE A 132 10.13 18.70 -9.97
N ARG A 133 11.47 18.63 -10.04
CA ARG A 133 12.37 18.27 -8.93
C ARG A 133 12.49 19.35 -7.86
N LEU A 134 11.38 19.62 -7.17
CA LEU A 134 11.30 20.54 -6.05
C LEU A 134 10.81 19.79 -4.81
N PRO A 135 11.37 20.07 -3.62
CA PRO A 135 10.79 19.61 -2.38
C PRO A 135 9.31 20.01 -2.30
N ALA A 136 8.44 19.05 -1.99
CA ALA A 136 7.01 19.24 -1.93
C ALA A 136 6.42 18.63 -0.65
N THR A 137 5.44 19.30 -0.07
CA THR A 137 4.62 18.74 1.01
C THR A 137 3.17 19.01 0.69
N VAL A 138 2.33 17.99 0.63
CA VAL A 138 0.91 18.12 0.32
C VAL A 138 0.11 17.42 1.39
N ASP A 139 -0.80 18.13 2.03
CA ASP A 139 -1.78 17.57 2.94
C ASP A 139 -3.14 17.51 2.25
N GLY A 140 -3.80 16.34 2.21
CA GLY A 140 -5.12 16.24 1.60
C GLY A 140 -5.59 14.83 1.24
N ASP A 141 -6.62 14.80 0.38
CA ASP A 141 -7.30 13.62 -0.13
C ASP A 141 -6.93 13.33 -1.58
N VAL A 142 -6.68 12.06 -1.89
CA VAL A 142 -6.63 11.52 -3.26
C VAL A 142 -7.77 10.54 -3.44
N ARG A 143 -8.58 10.74 -4.48
CA ARG A 143 -9.78 9.96 -4.77
C ARG A 143 -9.67 9.33 -6.15
N TYR A 144 -9.92 8.04 -6.24
CA TYR A 144 -9.94 7.29 -7.49
C TYR A 144 -11.33 6.70 -7.77
N GLY A 145 -11.80 6.80 -9.01
CA GLY A 145 -13.05 6.17 -9.44
C GLY A 145 -14.29 7.08 -9.44
N GLY A 146 -14.10 8.40 -9.43
CA GLY A 146 -15.18 9.40 -9.53
C GLY A 146 -15.39 10.22 -8.25
N GLN A 147 -16.00 11.39 -8.40
CA GLN A 147 -16.19 12.36 -7.30
C GLN A 147 -17.25 11.95 -6.28
N ASP A 148 -18.38 11.38 -6.75
CA ASP A 148 -19.54 11.12 -5.89
C ASP A 148 -19.47 9.79 -5.14
N ASN A 149 -18.83 8.78 -5.76
CA ASN A 149 -18.64 7.45 -5.17
C ASN A 149 -17.24 6.93 -5.51
N PRO A 150 -16.19 7.48 -4.88
CA PRO A 150 -14.83 7.03 -5.13
C PRO A 150 -14.66 5.56 -4.71
N SER A 151 -13.99 4.80 -5.57
CA SER A 151 -13.60 3.42 -5.31
C SER A 151 -12.41 3.34 -4.35
N ILE A 152 -11.55 4.36 -4.32
CA ILE A 152 -10.42 4.45 -3.40
C ILE A 152 -10.31 5.89 -2.90
N VAL A 153 -10.11 6.05 -1.59
CA VAL A 153 -9.78 7.33 -0.96
C VAL A 153 -8.52 7.15 -0.11
N LEU A 154 -7.50 7.95 -0.39
CA LEU A 154 -6.30 8.11 0.42
C LEU A 154 -6.35 9.49 1.06
N SER A 155 -6.29 9.56 2.38
CA SER A 155 -6.29 10.84 3.12
C SER A 155 -5.06 10.93 3.98
N GLY A 156 -4.23 11.95 3.80
CA GLY A 156 -2.98 12.06 4.54
C GLY A 156 -2.01 13.11 4.01
N ASN A 157 -0.74 12.90 4.34
CA ASN A 157 0.36 13.80 4.01
C ASN A 157 1.31 13.13 3.02
N THR A 158 1.53 13.78 1.89
CA THR A 158 2.52 13.42 0.88
C THR A 158 3.74 14.32 1.03
N ARG A 159 4.94 13.75 0.97
CA ARG A 159 6.22 14.46 1.03
C ARG A 159 7.11 14.01 -0.12
N SER A 160 7.78 14.93 -0.76
CA SER A 160 8.89 14.65 -1.68
C SER A 160 10.06 15.54 -1.33
N ALA A 161 11.27 14.99 -1.36
CA ALA A 161 12.50 15.75 -1.21
C ALA A 161 12.93 16.44 -2.52
N GLY A 162 12.22 16.21 -3.63
CA GLY A 162 12.56 16.74 -4.94
C GLY A 162 13.65 15.96 -5.68
N ASP A 163 14.12 14.84 -5.13
CA ASP A 163 15.17 13.99 -5.69
C ASP A 163 14.63 12.71 -6.37
N GLY A 164 13.31 12.59 -6.48
CA GLY A 164 12.59 11.43 -7.01
C GLY A 164 11.95 10.54 -5.93
N ASP A 165 12.32 10.73 -4.66
CA ASP A 165 11.66 10.04 -3.55
C ASP A 165 10.32 10.71 -3.22
N LEU A 166 9.31 9.88 -2.95
CA LEU A 166 7.96 10.29 -2.56
C LEU A 166 7.48 9.41 -1.41
N GLN A 167 7.08 10.04 -0.32
CA GLN A 167 6.51 9.41 0.86
C GLN A 167 5.06 9.85 1.04
N PHE A 168 4.22 8.94 1.50
CA PHE A 168 2.84 9.20 1.88
C PHE A 168 2.57 8.55 3.23
N ASP A 169 1.93 9.29 4.13
CA ASP A 169 1.40 8.79 5.40
C ASP A 169 -0.05 9.17 5.53
N GLY A 170 -0.93 8.20 5.74
CA GLY A 170 -2.35 8.52 5.85
C GLY A 170 -3.23 7.34 6.19
N THR A 171 -4.47 7.44 5.74
CA THR A 171 -5.48 6.39 5.83
C THR A 171 -5.96 5.98 4.45
N LEU A 172 -6.27 4.69 4.29
CA LEU A 172 -6.84 4.13 3.08
C LEU A 172 -8.29 3.70 3.33
N GLN A 173 -9.16 4.08 2.39
CA GLN A 173 -10.51 3.56 2.27
C GLN A 173 -10.69 2.99 0.87
N VAL A 174 -11.27 1.79 0.78
CA VAL A 174 -11.65 1.17 -0.49
C VAL A 174 -13.16 1.01 -0.49
N LEU A 175 -13.81 1.58 -1.51
CA LEU A 175 -15.25 1.75 -1.60
C LEU A 175 -15.76 2.49 -0.34
N LYS A 176 -16.42 1.77 0.57
CA LYS A 176 -16.94 2.31 1.84
C LYS A 176 -16.26 1.72 3.07
N THR A 177 -15.25 0.86 2.87
CA THR A 177 -14.55 0.18 3.96
C THR A 177 -13.25 0.90 4.26
N LYS A 178 -13.14 1.43 5.48
CA LYS A 178 -11.89 2.02 5.98
C LYS A 178 -10.92 0.89 6.33
N LEU A 179 -9.80 0.81 5.61
CA LEU A 179 -8.77 -0.21 5.80
C LEU A 179 -7.73 0.19 6.85
N GLY A 180 -7.76 1.46 7.32
CA GLY A 180 -6.89 1.95 8.39
C GLY A 180 -5.70 2.74 7.86
N LYS A 181 -4.61 2.75 8.63
CA LYS A 181 -3.40 3.52 8.29
C LYS A 181 -2.61 2.84 7.16
N VAL A 182 -2.07 3.66 6.26
CA VAL A 182 -1.18 3.24 5.19
C VAL A 182 0.00 4.20 5.09
N ALA A 183 1.18 3.65 4.85
CA ALA A 183 2.38 4.38 4.49
C ALA A 183 2.85 3.91 3.12
N LEU A 184 3.14 4.83 2.19
CA LEU A 184 3.72 4.52 0.88
C LEU A 184 5.07 5.23 0.76
N HIS A 185 6.03 4.57 0.14
CA HIS A 185 7.33 5.14 -0.16
C HIS A 185 7.76 4.69 -1.55
N HIS A 186 7.74 5.61 -2.51
CA HIS A 186 8.36 5.43 -3.81
C HIS A 186 9.77 6.02 -3.75
N LYS A 187 10.76 5.20 -4.05
CA LYS A 187 12.17 5.57 -4.11
C LYS A 187 12.55 5.88 -5.56
N LYS A 188 13.52 6.77 -5.73
CA LYS A 188 14.05 7.18 -7.04
C LYS A 188 14.67 6.05 -7.87
N ASP A 189 15.00 4.92 -7.24
CA ASP A 189 15.50 3.72 -7.91
C ASP A 189 14.37 2.84 -8.47
N GLY A 190 13.11 3.29 -8.38
CA GLY A 190 11.93 2.59 -8.87
C GLY A 190 11.35 1.57 -7.87
N HIS A 191 11.85 1.51 -6.63
CA HIS A 191 11.23 0.67 -5.60
C HIS A 191 10.05 1.37 -4.94
N VAL A 192 8.93 0.66 -4.80
CA VAL A 192 7.73 1.11 -4.10
C VAL A 192 7.48 0.21 -2.90
N ASP A 193 7.54 0.77 -1.70
CA ASP A 193 7.19 0.11 -0.45
C ASP A 193 5.84 0.64 0.07
N ALA A 194 4.93 -0.25 0.45
CA ALA A 194 3.62 0.09 1.00
C ALA A 194 3.37 -0.71 2.27
N GLY A 195 3.29 -0.01 3.41
CA GLY A 195 2.99 -0.59 4.72
C GLY A 195 1.53 -0.36 5.11
N PHE A 196 0.84 -1.41 5.53
CA PHE A 196 -0.53 -1.35 6.03
C PHE A 196 -0.59 -1.61 7.54
N GLY A 197 -1.50 -0.91 8.21
CA GLY A 197 -1.89 -1.19 9.59
C GLY A 197 -1.22 -0.32 10.66
N LEU A 198 -0.15 0.42 10.35
CA LEU A 198 0.59 1.28 11.30
C LEU A 198 1.31 2.45 10.57
N THR A 199 1.87 3.43 11.30
CA THR A 199 2.58 4.62 10.74
C THR A 199 4.02 4.31 10.29
N LEU A 200 4.69 5.18 9.50
CA LEU A 200 6.10 4.99 9.04
C LEU A 200 7.13 4.66 10.15
N SER A 201 6.85 4.96 11.43
CA SER A 201 7.73 4.65 12.57
C SER A 201 7.54 3.23 13.15
N GLU A 202 6.50 2.52 12.75
CA GLU A 202 6.15 1.20 13.26
C GLU A 202 6.33 0.14 12.15
N LYS A 203 6.76 -1.07 12.51
CA LYS A 203 6.86 -2.17 11.53
C LYS A 203 5.46 -2.50 11.02
N PRO A 204 5.18 -2.38 9.71
CA PRO A 204 3.84 -2.61 9.19
C PRO A 204 3.43 -4.08 9.33
N LEU A 205 2.15 -4.34 9.56
CA LEU A 205 1.59 -5.69 9.65
C LEU A 205 1.64 -6.39 8.30
N VAL A 206 1.41 -5.63 7.23
CA VAL A 206 1.57 -6.07 5.86
C VAL A 206 2.47 -5.08 5.14
N ASN A 207 3.57 -5.56 4.58
CA ASN A 207 4.46 -4.76 3.74
C ASN A 207 4.41 -5.27 2.31
N VAL A 208 4.14 -4.40 1.35
CA VAL A 208 4.21 -4.70 -0.08
C VAL A 208 5.39 -3.93 -0.65
N SER A 209 6.38 -4.65 -1.16
CA SER A 209 7.53 -4.08 -1.87
C SER A 209 7.41 -4.44 -3.34
N LEU A 210 7.60 -3.48 -4.22
CA LEU A 210 7.51 -3.64 -5.68
C LEU A 210 8.70 -2.96 -6.34
N ASP A 211 9.46 -3.71 -7.14
CA ASP A 211 10.50 -3.17 -8.00
C ASP A 211 9.87 -2.86 -9.37
N THR A 212 9.67 -1.57 -9.62
CA THR A 212 9.10 -1.06 -10.87
C THR A 212 10.14 -0.78 -11.96
N ALA A 213 11.43 -0.80 -11.61
CA ALA A 213 12.52 -0.63 -12.55
C ALA A 213 12.91 -1.95 -13.24
N ALA A 214 12.64 -3.09 -12.58
CA ALA A 214 12.84 -4.40 -13.18
C ALA A 214 11.79 -4.75 -14.24
N ALA A 215 12.26 -5.32 -15.36
CA ALA A 215 11.42 -6.02 -16.33
C ALA A 215 11.86 -7.50 -16.36
N PRO A 216 11.00 -8.46 -15.98
CA PRO A 216 9.62 -8.30 -15.50
C PRO A 216 9.52 -7.66 -14.11
N LEU A 217 8.36 -7.07 -13.80
CA LEU A 217 8.09 -6.42 -12.51
C LEU A 217 8.15 -7.47 -11.40
N LYS A 218 8.87 -7.19 -10.32
CA LYS A 218 9.00 -8.12 -9.19
C LYS A 218 8.40 -7.49 -7.95
N GLY A 219 7.61 -8.25 -7.20
CA GLY A 219 7.04 -7.79 -5.96
C GLY A 219 7.09 -8.84 -4.86
N LYS A 220 7.02 -8.36 -3.62
CA LYS A 220 6.99 -9.17 -2.42
C LYS A 220 6.02 -8.56 -1.41
N VAL A 221 5.03 -9.34 -1.01
CA VAL A 221 4.18 -9.06 0.15
C VAL A 221 4.75 -9.81 1.35
N THR A 222 4.93 -9.15 2.48
CA THR A 222 5.38 -9.76 3.74
C THR A 222 4.34 -9.48 4.81
N PHE A 223 3.95 -10.54 5.53
CA PHE A 223 3.01 -10.50 6.63
C PHE A 223 3.78 -10.71 7.93
N ALA A 224 3.73 -9.72 8.82
CA ALA A 224 4.25 -9.87 10.17
C ALA A 224 3.39 -10.87 10.96
N SER A 225 3.97 -11.44 12.01
CA SER A 225 3.24 -12.35 12.90
C SER A 225 2.01 -11.67 13.49
N MET A 226 0.83 -12.21 13.16
CA MET A 226 -0.45 -11.64 13.55
C MET A 226 -1.45 -12.74 13.93
N LYS A 227 -2.35 -12.44 14.87
CA LYS A 227 -3.41 -13.39 15.23
C LYS A 227 -4.42 -13.49 14.10
N LEU A 228 -4.73 -14.71 13.69
CA LEU A 228 -5.67 -14.96 12.59
C LEU A 228 -7.07 -14.41 12.90
N ASP A 229 -7.47 -14.39 14.18
CA ASP A 229 -8.72 -13.79 14.66
C ASP A 229 -8.80 -12.26 14.47
N GLU A 230 -7.66 -11.58 14.44
CA GLU A 230 -7.61 -10.14 14.18
C GLU A 230 -7.73 -9.87 12.69
N VAL A 231 -7.05 -10.67 11.86
CA VAL A 231 -7.16 -10.62 10.39
C VAL A 231 -8.60 -10.91 9.96
N SER A 232 -9.19 -11.97 10.49
CA SER A 232 -10.55 -12.40 10.13
C SER A 232 -11.60 -11.33 10.49
N ARG A 233 -11.47 -10.70 11.67
CA ARG A 233 -12.31 -9.55 12.06
C ARG A 233 -12.10 -8.34 11.15
N ALA A 234 -10.87 -8.02 10.78
CA ALA A 234 -10.56 -6.90 9.90
C ALA A 234 -11.18 -7.06 8.50
N PHE A 235 -11.20 -8.28 7.97
CA PHE A 235 -11.80 -8.57 6.66
C PHE A 235 -13.27 -9.00 6.74
N ASN A 236 -13.88 -9.01 7.94
CA ASN A 236 -15.23 -9.52 8.19
C ASN A 236 -15.45 -10.94 7.64
N VAL A 237 -14.46 -11.80 7.83
CA VAL A 237 -14.46 -13.19 7.38
C VAL A 237 -14.60 -14.10 8.59
N ALA A 238 -15.58 -15.00 8.60
CA ALA A 238 -15.74 -15.98 9.66
C ALA A 238 -14.74 -17.14 9.50
N LEU A 239 -13.95 -17.43 10.54
CA LEU A 239 -13.04 -18.57 10.53
C LEU A 239 -13.79 -19.90 10.80
N PRO A 240 -13.30 -21.03 10.24
CA PRO A 240 -13.80 -22.35 10.58
C PRO A 240 -13.75 -22.64 12.09
N LYS A 241 -14.77 -23.34 12.60
CA LYS A 241 -14.80 -23.79 13.99
C LYS A 241 -13.66 -24.79 14.22
N GLY A 242 -12.92 -24.63 15.33
CA GLY A 242 -11.82 -25.53 15.69
C GLY A 242 -10.43 -25.10 15.22
N LEU A 243 -10.30 -23.95 14.53
CA LEU A 243 -8.98 -23.42 14.16
C LEU A 243 -8.14 -22.94 15.36
N GLY A 244 -8.74 -22.77 16.54
CA GLY A 244 -8.09 -22.15 17.69
C GLY A 244 -7.86 -20.64 17.49
N ALA A 245 -6.85 -20.09 18.17
CA ALA A 245 -6.39 -18.70 17.99
C ALA A 245 -4.95 -18.67 17.44
N PRO A 246 -4.70 -19.16 16.21
CA PRO A 246 -3.36 -19.27 15.68
C PRO A 246 -2.81 -17.91 15.27
N THR A 247 -1.49 -17.83 15.23
CA THR A 247 -0.77 -16.71 14.63
C THR A 247 -0.27 -17.12 13.25
N VAL A 248 -0.30 -16.19 12.30
CA VAL A 248 0.18 -16.38 10.94
C VAL A 248 1.25 -15.36 10.63
N GLU A 249 2.33 -15.79 9.99
CA GLU A 249 3.34 -14.94 9.37
C GLU A 249 3.71 -15.53 8.02
N GLY A 250 4.25 -14.72 7.11
CA GLY A 250 4.65 -15.25 5.82
C GLY A 250 5.04 -14.21 4.79
N SER A 251 5.27 -14.68 3.58
CA SER A 251 5.55 -13.83 2.44
C SER A 251 5.02 -14.44 1.15
N VAL A 252 4.61 -13.56 0.24
CA VAL A 252 4.25 -13.89 -1.13
C VAL A 252 5.19 -13.11 -2.04
N SER A 253 5.92 -13.79 -2.90
CA SER A 253 6.74 -13.17 -3.95
C SER A 253 6.06 -13.39 -5.29
N PHE A 254 6.08 -12.41 -6.18
CA PHE A 254 5.47 -12.51 -7.50
C PHE A 254 6.30 -11.80 -8.55
N VAL A 255 6.17 -12.26 -9.79
CA VAL A 255 6.78 -11.71 -10.98
C VAL A 255 5.67 -11.48 -11.99
N LEU A 256 5.42 -10.21 -12.31
CA LEU A 256 4.46 -9.82 -13.33
C LEU A 256 5.22 -9.66 -14.64
N ASP A 257 5.20 -10.72 -15.45
CA ASP A 257 5.70 -10.69 -16.82
C ASP A 257 4.86 -9.70 -17.65
N GLY A 258 5.50 -8.62 -18.10
CA GLY A 258 4.84 -7.36 -18.44
C GLY A 258 3.81 -7.40 -19.56
N ALA A 259 2.86 -6.45 -19.51
CA ALA A 259 1.94 -5.87 -20.52
C ALA A 259 1.23 -6.75 -21.58
N LEU A 260 1.62 -7.99 -21.82
CA LEU A 260 1.02 -8.85 -22.83
C LEU A 260 0.11 -9.88 -22.13
N PRO A 261 -1.20 -9.91 -22.45
CA PRO A 261 -2.18 -10.82 -21.86
C PRO A 261 -2.00 -12.28 -22.31
N SER A 262 -0.80 -12.69 -22.73
CA SER A 262 -0.54 -14.03 -23.26
C SER A 262 0.26 -14.93 -22.32
N ASN A 263 1.05 -14.37 -21.41
CA ASN A 263 1.94 -15.17 -20.54
C ASN A 263 1.41 -15.19 -19.10
N PRO A 264 1.38 -16.36 -18.43
CA PRO A 264 1.06 -16.44 -17.01
C PRO A 264 2.03 -15.63 -16.17
N HIS A 265 1.56 -15.01 -15.10
CA HIS A 265 2.44 -14.41 -14.09
C HIS A 265 2.82 -15.46 -13.04
N HIS A 266 4.04 -15.42 -12.55
CA HIS A 266 4.56 -16.42 -11.63
C HIS A 266 4.65 -15.89 -10.20
N GLY A 267 4.48 -16.76 -9.22
CA GLY A 267 4.69 -16.39 -7.82
C GLY A 267 4.97 -17.58 -6.91
N SER A 268 5.35 -17.26 -5.69
CA SER A 268 5.47 -18.22 -4.60
C SER A 268 4.97 -17.62 -3.30
N ALA A 269 4.39 -18.46 -2.46
CA ALA A 269 3.94 -18.09 -1.13
C ALA A 269 4.56 -19.04 -0.11
N ALA A 270 4.93 -18.49 1.04
CA ALA A 270 5.41 -19.24 2.19
C ALA A 270 4.78 -18.64 3.44
N PHE A 271 4.02 -19.45 4.17
CA PHE A 271 3.37 -19.05 5.42
C PHE A 271 3.73 -20.02 6.54
N VAL A 272 3.78 -19.50 7.76
CA VAL A 272 3.94 -20.28 8.98
C VAL A 272 2.77 -19.95 9.89
N LEU A 273 1.99 -20.98 10.23
CA LEU A 273 0.94 -20.89 11.23
C LEU A 273 1.44 -21.46 12.54
N THR A 274 1.39 -20.67 13.61
CA THR A 274 1.74 -21.12 14.96
C THR A 274 0.48 -21.23 15.83
N GLY A 275 0.29 -22.33 16.53
CA GLY A 275 -0.89 -22.65 17.34
C GLY A 275 -1.99 -23.41 16.59
N TRP A 276 -1.73 -23.84 15.35
CA TRP A 276 -2.65 -24.66 14.56
C TRP A 276 -1.96 -25.92 14.05
N VAL A 277 -2.71 -27.02 14.11
CA VAL A 277 -2.35 -28.33 13.57
C VAL A 277 -3.46 -28.73 12.58
N PRO A 278 -3.11 -29.20 11.37
CA PRO A 278 -4.12 -29.65 10.40
C PRO A 278 -5.01 -30.73 11.00
N PRO A 279 -6.32 -30.75 10.68
CA PRO A 279 -7.18 -31.85 11.09
C PRO A 279 -6.59 -33.16 10.56
N HIS A 280 -6.39 -34.14 11.44
CA HIS A 280 -5.84 -35.45 11.11
C HIS A 280 -6.64 -36.55 11.81
N PRO A 281 -6.60 -37.79 11.30
CA PRO A 281 -7.15 -38.94 12.01
C PRO A 281 -6.50 -39.09 13.39
N ARG A 282 -7.18 -39.76 14.33
CA ARG A 282 -6.69 -39.96 15.71
C ARG A 282 -5.46 -40.85 15.78
N GLU A 283 -5.27 -41.71 14.77
CA GLU A 283 -4.06 -42.51 14.59
C GLU A 283 -2.84 -41.63 14.28
N LEU A 284 -3.11 -40.40 13.83
CA LEU A 284 -2.24 -39.24 13.63
C LEU A 284 -1.61 -38.69 14.92
N ASP A 285 -2.30 -38.94 16.05
CA ASP A 285 -2.10 -38.22 17.29
C ASP A 285 -0.72 -38.52 17.86
N GLY A 286 0.07 -37.45 17.99
CA GLY A 286 1.45 -37.53 18.42
C GLY A 286 2.45 -37.75 17.30
N ILE A 287 2.17 -37.62 16.01
CA ILE A 287 3.22 -37.57 14.95
C ILE A 287 3.27 -36.21 14.30
N VAL A 288 2.08 -35.62 14.22
CA VAL A 288 1.89 -34.21 13.94
C VAL A 288 2.22 -33.43 15.22
N TYR A 289 3.46 -33.57 15.71
CA TYR A 289 4.01 -32.75 16.78
C TYR A 289 4.52 -31.44 16.18
N GLY A 290 3.93 -30.34 16.62
CA GLY A 290 4.42 -29.03 16.28
C GLY A 290 3.38 -28.00 16.61
N ARG A 291 3.81 -26.93 17.28
CA ARG A 291 2.98 -25.72 17.31
C ARG A 291 2.96 -25.04 15.95
N THR A 292 3.80 -25.44 15.00
CA THR A 292 4.01 -24.74 13.74
C THR A 292 3.63 -25.61 12.55
N THR A 293 2.78 -25.09 11.68
CA THR A 293 2.49 -25.64 10.36
C THR A 293 3.04 -24.71 9.29
N LYS A 294 3.86 -25.22 8.37
CA LYS A 294 4.38 -24.44 7.23
C LYS A 294 3.55 -24.74 5.99
N LEU A 295 3.19 -23.70 5.27
CA LEU A 295 2.48 -23.77 4.00
C LEU A 295 3.38 -23.16 2.93
N GLY A 296 3.63 -23.91 1.87
CA GLY A 296 4.33 -23.43 0.68
C GLY A 296 3.42 -23.53 -0.52
N ALA A 297 3.49 -22.57 -1.45
CA ALA A 297 2.83 -22.67 -2.73
C ALA A 297 3.66 -22.03 -3.84
N THR A 298 3.68 -22.66 -5.00
CA THR A 298 4.11 -22.06 -6.27
C THR A 298 2.86 -21.83 -7.10
N MET A 299 2.73 -20.63 -7.66
CA MET A 299 1.51 -20.18 -8.30
C MET A 299 1.76 -19.58 -9.69
N GLU A 300 0.79 -19.79 -10.58
CA GLU A 300 0.71 -19.22 -11.92
C GLU A 300 -0.63 -18.51 -12.07
N LEU A 301 -0.61 -17.18 -12.16
CA LEU A 301 -1.80 -16.37 -12.39
C LEU A 301 -2.04 -16.27 -13.90
N MET A 302 -3.21 -16.71 -14.34
CA MET A 302 -3.58 -16.64 -15.75
C MET A 302 -3.71 -15.17 -16.20
N PRO A 303 -3.45 -14.86 -17.48
CA PRO A 303 -3.42 -13.47 -17.95
C PRO A 303 -4.75 -12.71 -17.82
N ASP A 304 -5.86 -13.43 -17.77
CA ASP A 304 -7.20 -12.87 -17.55
C ASP A 304 -7.47 -12.50 -16.08
N LEU A 305 -6.52 -12.79 -15.17
CA LEU A 305 -6.62 -12.60 -13.72
C LEU A 305 -7.82 -13.34 -13.09
N GLY A 306 -8.43 -14.27 -13.82
CA GLY A 306 -9.61 -15.01 -13.43
C GLY A 306 -9.28 -16.31 -12.69
N GLU A 307 -8.13 -16.91 -12.99
CA GLU A 307 -7.67 -18.16 -12.41
C GLU A 307 -6.22 -18.07 -11.93
N LEU A 308 -5.98 -18.54 -10.72
CA LEU A 308 -4.64 -18.76 -10.16
C LEU A 308 -4.42 -20.27 -10.00
N LYS A 309 -3.49 -20.83 -10.76
CA LYS A 309 -3.11 -22.24 -10.68
C LYS A 309 -2.01 -22.42 -9.64
N LEU A 310 -2.24 -23.30 -8.68
CA LEU A 310 -1.25 -23.69 -7.68
C LEU A 310 -0.51 -24.93 -8.21
N THR A 311 0.63 -24.71 -8.86
CA THR A 311 1.39 -25.77 -9.54
C THR A 311 2.10 -26.72 -8.57
N LYS A 312 2.39 -26.22 -7.38
CA LYS A 312 2.88 -26.99 -6.23
C LYS A 312 2.34 -26.36 -4.96
N VAL A 313 1.80 -27.16 -4.06
CA VAL A 313 1.40 -26.78 -2.70
C VAL A 313 2.04 -27.76 -1.75
N THR A 314 2.66 -27.27 -0.67
CA THR A 314 3.24 -28.08 0.39
C THR A 314 2.64 -27.70 1.74
N VAL A 315 2.34 -28.70 2.56
CA VAL A 315 1.90 -28.52 3.95
C VAL A 315 2.75 -29.40 4.83
N ASP A 316 3.50 -28.76 5.74
CA ASP A 316 4.42 -29.40 6.66
C ASP A 316 3.97 -29.17 8.10
N ALA A 317 3.69 -30.26 8.84
CA ALA A 317 3.36 -30.20 10.26
C ALA A 317 4.02 -31.38 11.00
N GLY A 318 5.08 -31.12 11.76
CA GLY A 318 5.87 -32.20 12.39
C GLY A 318 6.49 -33.12 11.34
N ALA A 319 6.18 -34.42 11.41
CA ALA A 319 6.60 -35.42 10.42
C ALA A 319 5.60 -35.59 9.25
N LEU A 320 4.46 -34.89 9.27
CA LEU A 320 3.51 -34.89 8.16
C LEU A 320 3.99 -33.93 7.07
N HIS A 321 4.26 -34.47 5.89
CA HIS A 321 4.52 -33.73 4.66
C HIS A 321 3.45 -34.08 3.62
N LEU A 322 2.68 -33.07 3.19
CA LEU A 322 1.71 -33.18 2.12
C LEU A 322 2.15 -32.33 0.95
N GLU A 323 2.10 -32.86 -0.27
CA GLU A 323 2.37 -32.14 -1.51
C GLU A 323 1.22 -32.33 -2.50
N GLY A 324 0.92 -31.32 -3.29
CA GLY A 324 -0.09 -31.44 -4.33
C GLY A 324 -0.24 -30.21 -5.20
N LYS A 325 -1.42 -30.09 -5.80
CA LYS A 325 -1.78 -29.00 -6.72
C LYS A 325 -3.16 -28.46 -6.38
N GLY A 326 -3.48 -27.31 -6.93
CA GLY A 326 -4.81 -26.73 -6.78
C GLY A 326 -5.06 -25.62 -7.79
N ASN A 327 -6.26 -25.06 -7.69
CA ASN A 327 -6.66 -23.89 -8.44
C ASN A 327 -7.52 -22.98 -7.57
N VAL A 328 -7.40 -21.69 -7.83
CA VAL A 328 -8.23 -20.64 -7.24
C VAL A 328 -8.90 -19.92 -8.39
N VAL A 329 -10.23 -20.07 -8.49
CA VAL A 329 -11.03 -19.43 -9.54
C VAL A 329 -11.79 -18.28 -8.92
N ARG A 330 -11.68 -17.10 -9.51
CA ARG A 330 -12.39 -15.91 -9.08
C ARG A 330 -13.84 -15.94 -9.56
N GLU A 331 -14.76 -15.70 -8.65
CA GLU A 331 -16.20 -15.60 -8.88
C GLU A 331 -16.70 -14.22 -8.41
N GLY A 332 -16.41 -13.18 -9.20
CA GLY A 332 -16.73 -11.79 -8.86
C GLY A 332 -15.81 -11.24 -7.76
N ILE A 333 -16.36 -11.00 -6.57
CA ILE A 333 -15.61 -10.54 -5.38
C ILE A 333 -15.16 -11.70 -4.48
N SER A 334 -15.54 -12.93 -4.80
CA SER A 334 -15.10 -14.12 -4.09
C SER A 334 -14.18 -14.96 -4.95
N ALA A 335 -13.54 -15.94 -4.33
CA ALA A 335 -12.83 -17.01 -4.99
C ALA A 335 -13.22 -18.37 -4.42
N ARG A 336 -13.25 -19.37 -5.30
CA ARG A 336 -13.33 -20.78 -4.94
C ARG A 336 -11.97 -21.42 -5.12
N THR A 337 -11.49 -22.08 -4.08
CA THR A 337 -10.20 -22.75 -4.05
C THR A 337 -10.43 -24.24 -3.95
N ARG A 338 -9.83 -25.01 -4.87
CA ARG A 338 -9.77 -26.46 -4.77
C ARG A 338 -8.32 -26.91 -4.73
N MET A 339 -7.99 -27.80 -3.79
CA MET A 339 -6.65 -28.35 -3.62
C MET A 339 -6.73 -29.85 -3.41
N ASP A 340 -5.82 -30.58 -4.04
CA ASP A 340 -5.65 -32.01 -3.87
C ASP A 340 -4.21 -32.27 -3.41
N LEU A 341 -4.07 -32.67 -2.15
CA LEU A 341 -2.79 -32.91 -1.48
C LEU A 341 -2.64 -34.41 -1.19
N ALA A 342 -1.44 -34.92 -1.35
CA ALA A 342 -1.09 -36.29 -1.01
C ALA A 342 0.26 -36.32 -0.27
N GLY A 343 0.39 -37.27 0.66
CA GLY A 343 1.62 -37.49 1.38
C GLY A 343 1.71 -38.89 1.95
N SER A 344 2.82 -39.18 2.59
CA SER A 344 2.99 -40.45 3.28
C SER A 344 3.83 -40.30 4.54
N ILE A 345 3.44 -41.01 5.59
CA ILE A 345 4.20 -41.10 6.83
C ILE A 345 4.79 -42.52 6.93
N PRO A 346 6.12 -42.66 7.13
CA PRO A 346 6.72 -43.95 7.41
C PRO A 346 6.15 -44.58 8.69
N CYS A 347 5.78 -45.85 8.66
CA CYS A 347 5.21 -46.54 9.83
C CYS A 347 6.17 -46.64 11.02
N SER A 348 7.47 -46.52 10.77
CA SER A 348 8.50 -46.42 11.81
C SER A 348 8.39 -45.12 12.63
N GLU A 349 7.96 -44.02 12.03
CA GLU A 349 7.68 -42.75 12.73
C GLU A 349 6.35 -42.85 13.49
N LEU A 350 5.36 -43.58 12.95
CA LEU A 350 4.10 -43.85 13.64
C LEU A 350 4.28 -44.65 14.93
N GLY A 351 5.05 -45.74 14.87
CA GLY A 351 5.34 -46.58 16.04
C GLY A 351 6.16 -45.85 17.11
N ALA A 352 7.12 -45.01 16.70
CA ALA A 352 7.94 -44.22 17.61
C ALA A 352 7.12 -43.19 18.40
N SER A 353 6.09 -42.61 17.77
CA SER A 353 5.20 -41.62 18.39
C SER A 353 4.19 -42.20 19.37
N ALA A 354 3.56 -43.32 19.03
CA ALA A 354 2.57 -43.96 19.89
C ALA A 354 3.16 -44.44 21.22
N ILE A 355 4.45 -44.78 21.23
CA ILE A 355 5.17 -45.20 22.44
C ILE A 355 5.66 -43.99 23.24
N GLY A 356 6.15 -42.94 22.57
CA GLY A 356 6.66 -41.72 23.22
C GLY A 356 5.57 -40.88 23.90
N SER A 357 4.31 -40.95 23.47
CA SER A 357 3.18 -40.26 24.11
C SER A 357 2.70 -40.94 25.39
N HIS A 358 3.02 -42.23 25.59
CA HIS A 358 2.54 -43.04 26.73
C HIS A 358 3.63 -43.44 27.73
N VAL A 359 4.92 -43.33 27.39
CA VAL A 359 6.02 -43.74 28.26
C VAL A 359 7.11 -42.64 28.29
N GLN A 360 7.19 -41.88 29.38
CA GLN A 360 8.24 -40.87 29.59
C GLN A 360 9.52 -41.49 30.18
N GLY A 361 10.68 -41.05 29.71
CA GLY A 361 12.00 -41.40 30.26
C GLY A 361 12.81 -42.38 29.40
N LEU A 362 13.95 -42.84 29.93
CA LEU A 362 14.97 -43.65 29.23
C LEU A 362 14.45 -44.95 28.57
N VAL A 363 13.32 -45.48 29.07
CA VAL A 363 12.64 -46.66 28.54
C VAL A 363 11.84 -46.34 27.27
N GLY A 364 11.29 -45.13 27.17
CA GLY A 364 10.62 -44.63 25.97
C GLY A 364 11.59 -44.49 24.80
N ASP A 365 12.80 -43.98 25.04
CA ASP A 365 13.85 -43.83 24.02
C ASP A 365 14.34 -45.20 23.50
N LEU A 366 14.44 -46.20 24.38
CA LEU A 366 14.88 -47.55 24.01
C LEU A 366 13.81 -48.30 23.20
N LEU A 367 12.53 -48.15 23.56
CA LEU A 367 11.40 -48.71 22.82
C LEU A 367 11.15 -47.98 21.49
N GLN A 368 11.40 -46.67 21.42
CA GLN A 368 11.44 -45.92 20.16
C GLN A 368 12.48 -46.49 19.19
N GLY A 369 13.67 -46.84 19.71
CA GLY A 369 14.73 -47.47 18.93
C GLY A 369 14.32 -48.83 18.34
N ILE A 370 13.55 -49.63 19.10
CA ILE A 370 13.10 -50.96 18.67
C ILE A 370 11.90 -50.88 17.70
N ALA A 371 10.95 -49.96 17.92
CA ALA A 371 9.81 -49.77 17.02
C ALA A 371 10.22 -49.28 15.62
N ARG A 372 11.30 -48.49 15.52
CA ARG A 372 11.91 -48.10 14.23
C ARG A 372 12.50 -49.27 13.46
N ILE A 373 12.83 -50.38 14.12
CA ILE A 373 13.45 -51.56 13.51
C ILE A 373 12.39 -52.61 13.13
N GLY A 374 11.31 -52.75 13.91
CA GLY A 374 10.32 -53.83 13.76
C GLY A 374 9.09 -53.52 12.88
N VAL A 375 8.84 -52.26 12.49
CA VAL A 375 7.65 -51.89 11.71
C VAL A 375 8.06 -51.30 10.36
N GLY A 376 7.65 -51.96 9.27
CA GLY A 376 7.83 -51.49 7.91
C GLY A 376 6.53 -50.99 7.27
N GLY A 377 6.65 -50.24 6.19
CA GLY A 377 5.51 -49.74 5.42
C GLY A 377 5.29 -48.23 5.55
N THR A 378 4.23 -47.73 4.91
CA THR A 378 3.85 -46.32 4.89
C THR A 378 2.34 -46.17 5.05
N VAL A 379 1.93 -45.11 5.73
CA VAL A 379 0.54 -44.64 5.73
C VAL A 379 0.43 -43.57 4.66
N LYS A 380 -0.43 -43.79 3.67
CA LYS A 380 -0.71 -42.80 2.62
C LYS A 380 -1.87 -41.93 3.06
N ILE A 381 -1.72 -40.63 2.88
CA ILE A 381 -2.72 -39.62 3.26
C ILE A 381 -3.07 -38.84 2.00
N ARG A 382 -4.36 -38.66 1.75
CA ARG A 382 -4.88 -37.75 0.73
C ARG A 382 -5.84 -36.78 1.38
N VAL A 383 -5.66 -35.49 1.10
CA VAL A 383 -6.52 -34.42 1.58
C VAL A 383 -7.00 -33.62 0.38
N THR A 384 -8.32 -33.57 0.19
CA THR A 384 -8.95 -32.69 -0.79
C THR A 384 -9.65 -31.57 -0.04
N ALA A 385 -9.34 -30.32 -0.39
CA ALA A 385 -9.96 -29.13 0.18
C ALA A 385 -10.76 -28.41 -0.91
N ASP A 386 -12.01 -28.06 -0.61
CA ASP A 386 -12.88 -27.22 -1.43
C ASP A 386 -13.41 -26.08 -0.56
N ILE A 387 -12.93 -24.87 -0.86
CA ILE A 387 -13.06 -23.69 -0.01
C ILE A 387 -13.67 -22.57 -0.84
N ASP A 388 -14.79 -22.01 -0.38
CA ASP A 388 -15.35 -20.76 -0.92
C ASP A 388 -15.09 -19.63 0.08
N THR A 389 -14.40 -18.57 -0.38
CA THR A 389 -14.15 -17.36 0.42
C THR A 389 -15.41 -16.67 0.93
N LYS A 390 -16.58 -16.82 0.29
CA LYS A 390 -17.88 -16.32 0.81
C LYS A 390 -18.31 -17.06 2.07
N ALA A 391 -17.88 -18.30 2.22
CA ALA A 391 -18.33 -19.21 3.25
C ALA A 391 -17.17 -20.04 3.79
N LEU A 392 -16.07 -19.39 4.21
CA LEU A 392 -14.90 -20.09 4.75
C LEU A 392 -15.25 -21.03 5.90
N SER A 393 -16.23 -20.66 6.73
CA SER A 393 -16.72 -21.51 7.82
C SER A 393 -17.36 -22.82 7.36
N ALA A 394 -17.75 -22.93 6.08
CA ALA A 394 -18.33 -24.11 5.46
C ALA A 394 -17.33 -24.84 4.53
N ALA A 395 -16.03 -24.55 4.66
CA ALA A 395 -14.97 -25.24 3.93
C ALA A 395 -15.11 -26.76 4.07
N LYS A 396 -15.09 -27.46 2.94
CA LYS A 396 -15.15 -28.93 2.89
C LYS A 396 -13.74 -29.47 2.81
N LEU A 397 -13.44 -30.42 3.68
CA LEU A 397 -12.14 -31.06 3.74
C LEU A 397 -12.35 -32.57 3.81
N ASP A 398 -12.10 -33.25 2.69
CA ASP A 398 -12.21 -34.69 2.57
C ASP A 398 -10.84 -35.32 2.81
N GLN A 399 -10.77 -36.27 3.73
CA GLN A 399 -9.53 -36.93 4.12
C GLN A 399 -9.66 -38.43 3.88
N VAL A 400 -8.67 -39.01 3.21
CA VAL A 400 -8.56 -40.45 2.99
C VAL A 400 -7.21 -40.91 3.50
N VAL A 401 -7.22 -41.91 4.38
CA VAL A 401 -6.01 -42.51 4.92
C VAL A 401 -6.01 -44.00 4.62
N ASP A 402 -4.92 -44.45 4.00
CA ASP A 402 -4.68 -45.84 3.63
C ASP A 402 -3.47 -46.37 4.41
N MET A 403 -3.72 -47.35 5.28
CA MET A 403 -2.71 -47.87 6.20
C MET A 403 -2.02 -49.09 5.60
N GLY A 404 -0.73 -48.91 5.23
CA GLY A 404 0.12 -49.97 4.71
C GLY A 404 1.11 -50.56 5.73
N CYS A 405 0.93 -50.32 7.02
CA CYS A 405 1.90 -50.75 8.04
C CYS A 405 1.90 -52.27 8.22
N ARG A 406 3.09 -52.87 8.28
CA ARG A 406 3.29 -54.30 8.54
C ARG A 406 4.43 -54.48 9.55
N LEU A 407 4.26 -55.46 10.43
CA LEU A 407 5.37 -55.95 11.26
C LEU A 407 6.36 -56.68 10.36
N ARG A 408 7.65 -56.43 10.58
CA ARG A 408 8.75 -57.03 9.82
C ARG A 408 9.17 -58.38 10.37
#